data_AF-A0A352JHK6-F1
#
_entry.id   AF-A0A352JHK6-F1
#
_cell.length_a   1.000
_cell.length_b   1.000
_cell.length_c   1.000
_cell.angle_alpha   90.00
_cell.angle_beta   90.00
_cell.angle_gamma   90.00
#
_symmetry.space_group_name_H-M   'P 1'
#
loop_
_entity.id
_entity.type
_entity.pdbx_description
1 polymer ?
#
loop_
_entity_poly.entity_id
_entity_poly.type
_entity_poly.pdbx_seq_one_letter_code
_entity_poly.pdbx_strand_id
1 'polypeptide(L)'
;MTSHSTDSFDNPDLPQLQAIKAHLDLVLLALESLTGLGSDEILAVAEKLGLEEILSDRITLWRLRQASPLRKGKGRKKLDVDEARAMTLISCTLAAQKQFAIRNAVAQLEKCTALKRPPYREPILGDYLDRFNTLYQERMAEEDQAKPDAIQRLALKLLIDLLFYSSQIGSRRLWVALFERSQNS
;
A
#
# COMPACT_ATOMS: atom_id res chain seq x y z
N MET A 1 -38.28 16.34 11.27
CA MET A 1 -36.94 16.02 11.80
C MET A 1 -36.43 14.81 11.04
N THR A 2 -35.77 15.05 9.90
CA THR A 2 -35.14 14.00 9.09
C THR A 2 -33.70 13.88 9.56
N SER A 3 -33.41 12.86 10.35
CA SER A 3 -32.07 12.46 10.76
C SER A 3 -31.21 12.21 9.52
N HIS A 4 -30.24 13.08 9.28
CA HIS A 4 -29.11 12.78 8.41
C HIS A 4 -28.31 11.65 9.05
N SER A 5 -28.24 10.51 8.38
CA SER A 5 -27.26 9.46 8.66
C SER A 5 -25.89 9.96 8.19
N THR A 6 -25.26 10.84 8.97
CA THR A 6 -23.88 11.27 8.77
C THR A 6 -22.92 10.20 9.28
N ASP A 7 -22.20 9.62 8.32
CA ASP A 7 -20.85 9.04 8.37
C ASP A 7 -20.58 7.72 9.12
N SER A 8 -20.97 6.61 8.48
CA SER A 8 -20.26 5.32 8.62
C SER A 8 -18.87 5.31 7.96
N PHE A 9 -18.48 6.37 7.23
CA PHE A 9 -17.17 6.49 6.58
C PHE A 9 -16.04 6.90 7.53
N ASP A 10 -16.36 7.49 8.69
CA ASP A 10 -15.38 8.13 9.56
C ASP A 10 -14.88 7.25 10.70
N ASN A 11 -15.49 6.08 10.94
CA ASN A 11 -15.12 5.23 12.06
C ASN A 11 -15.24 3.73 11.69
N PRO A 12 -14.25 3.16 10.97
CA PRO A 12 -14.26 1.74 10.64
C PRO A 12 -14.22 0.86 11.90
N ASP A 13 -14.93 -0.26 11.86
CA ASP A 13 -14.87 -1.25 12.93
C ASP A 13 -13.52 -2.02 12.93
N LEU A 14 -13.30 -2.88 13.92
CA LEU A 14 -12.00 -3.54 14.09
C LEU A 14 -11.59 -4.43 12.90
N PRO A 15 -12.46 -5.32 12.37
CA PRO A 15 -12.16 -6.08 11.15
C PRO A 15 -11.87 -5.19 9.95
N GLN A 16 -12.67 -4.14 9.73
CA GLN A 16 -12.45 -3.21 8.63
C GLN A 16 -11.09 -2.53 8.74
N LEU A 17 -10.76 -2.05 9.94
CA LEU A 17 -9.50 -1.40 10.24
C LEU A 17 -8.29 -2.34 10.08
N GLN A 18 -8.45 -3.65 10.30
CA GLN A 18 -7.41 -4.64 9.99
C GLN A 18 -7.21 -4.83 8.48
N ALA A 19 -8.30 -4.91 7.70
CA ALA A 19 -8.23 -4.99 6.24
C ALA A 19 -7.57 -3.74 5.63
N ILE A 20 -7.92 -2.55 6.16
CA ILE A 20 -7.31 -1.27 5.78
C ILE A 20 -5.79 -1.30 5.99
N LYS A 21 -5.34 -1.77 7.16
CA LYS A 21 -3.90 -1.88 7.48
C LYS A 21 -3.17 -2.83 6.56
N ALA A 22 -3.77 -4.00 6.31
CA ALA A 22 -3.20 -5.00 5.41
C ALA A 22 -2.95 -4.38 4.04
N HIS A 23 -3.94 -3.67 3.50
CA HIS A 23 -3.82 -3.06 2.17
C HIS A 23 -2.82 -1.89 2.14
N LEU A 24 -2.81 -1.01 3.16
CA LEU A 24 -1.85 0.09 3.23
C LEU A 24 -0.40 -0.41 3.27
N ASP A 25 -0.13 -1.46 4.04
CA ASP A 25 1.22 -2.04 4.09
C ASP A 25 1.62 -2.69 2.76
N LEU A 26 0.69 -3.33 2.05
CA LEU A 26 0.91 -3.86 0.70
C LEU A 26 1.17 -2.75 -0.34
N VAL A 27 0.46 -1.62 -0.26
CA VAL A 27 0.69 -0.45 -1.12
C VAL A 27 2.09 0.11 -0.90
N LEU A 28 2.51 0.28 0.36
CA LEU A 28 3.88 0.69 0.68
C LEU A 28 4.91 -0.32 0.20
N LEU A 29 4.65 -1.62 0.36
CA LEU A 29 5.52 -2.69 -0.13
C LEU A 29 5.70 -2.58 -1.65
N ALA A 30 4.61 -2.33 -2.40
CA ALA A 30 4.68 -2.13 -3.85
C ALA A 30 5.50 -0.90 -4.25
N LEU A 31 5.35 0.23 -3.54
CA LEU A 31 6.19 1.42 -3.78
C LEU A 31 7.66 1.13 -3.49
N GLU A 32 7.96 0.53 -2.34
CA GLU A 32 9.30 0.13 -1.92
C GLU A 32 9.96 -0.79 -2.97
N SER A 33 9.27 -1.83 -3.43
CA SER A 33 9.78 -2.75 -4.45
C SER A 33 10.05 -2.07 -5.79
N LEU A 34 9.17 -1.16 -6.22
CA LEU A 34 9.29 -0.50 -7.51
C LEU A 34 10.40 0.56 -7.51
N THR A 35 10.53 1.33 -6.43
CA THR A 35 11.34 2.56 -6.43
C THR A 35 12.56 2.49 -5.52
N GLY A 36 12.72 1.43 -4.73
CA GLY A 36 13.80 1.33 -3.73
C GLY A 36 13.65 2.32 -2.59
N LEU A 37 12.43 2.80 -2.32
CA LEU A 37 12.16 3.81 -1.30
C LEU A 37 12.44 3.27 0.10
N GLY A 38 13.16 4.04 0.91
CA GLY A 38 13.45 3.73 2.30
C GLY A 38 12.50 4.39 3.30
N SER A 39 12.81 4.22 4.59
CA SER A 39 12.04 4.88 5.66
C SER A 39 12.30 6.38 5.75
N ASP A 40 13.46 6.87 5.27
CA ASP A 40 13.77 8.30 5.27
C ASP A 40 12.85 9.10 4.37
N GLU A 41 12.57 8.59 3.17
CA GLU A 41 11.66 9.25 2.25
C GLU A 41 10.22 9.26 2.78
N ILE A 42 9.82 8.22 3.51
CA ILE A 42 8.50 8.17 4.17
C ILE A 42 8.42 9.24 5.26
N LEU A 43 9.44 9.34 6.12
CA LEU A 43 9.49 10.31 7.21
C LEU A 43 9.55 11.75 6.69
N ALA A 44 10.34 12.02 5.65
CA ALA A 44 10.41 13.33 5.00
C ALA A 44 9.04 13.75 4.42
N VAL A 45 8.25 12.81 3.91
CA VAL A 45 6.87 13.10 3.48
C VAL A 45 5.96 13.36 4.66
N ALA A 46 6.09 12.63 5.76
CA ALA A 46 5.31 12.88 6.98
C ALA A 46 5.58 14.28 7.56
N GLU A 47 6.84 14.66 7.66
CA GLU A 47 7.26 16.01 8.07
C GLU A 47 6.67 17.08 7.15
N LYS A 48 6.82 16.93 5.83
CA LYS A 48 6.26 17.86 4.84
C LYS A 48 4.74 18.02 4.95
N LEU A 49 4.04 16.97 5.39
CA LEU A 49 2.59 16.97 5.57
C LEU A 49 2.16 17.43 6.98
N GLY A 50 3.09 17.74 7.88
CA GLY A 50 2.81 18.11 9.26
C GLY A 50 2.27 16.94 10.11
N LEU A 51 2.68 15.71 9.79
CA LEU A 51 2.19 14.48 10.43
C LEU A 51 3.16 13.92 11.49
N GLU A 52 4.12 14.72 11.96
CA GLU A 52 5.17 14.27 12.88
C GLU A 52 4.62 13.82 14.25
N GLU A 53 3.47 14.36 14.67
CA GLU A 53 2.77 13.91 15.89
C GLU A 53 2.28 12.46 15.77
N ILE A 54 2.01 11.99 14.54
CA ILE A 54 1.52 10.63 14.24
C ILE A 54 2.68 9.72 13.82
N LEU A 55 3.62 10.26 13.04
CA LEU A 55 4.76 9.55 12.48
C LEU A 55 6.05 10.35 12.68
N SER A 56 6.61 10.27 13.89
CA SER A 56 7.81 11.02 14.32
C SER A 56 9.14 10.43 13.87
N ASP A 57 9.21 9.10 13.73
CA ASP A 57 10.48 8.39 13.60
C ASP A 57 10.33 6.98 12.97
N ARG A 58 11.48 6.34 12.70
CA ARG A 58 11.54 5.01 12.09
C ARG A 58 10.92 3.91 12.96
N ILE A 59 10.99 4.04 14.29
CA ILE A 59 10.42 3.06 15.23
C ILE A 59 8.90 3.13 15.16
N THR A 60 8.33 4.34 15.16
CA THR A 60 6.90 4.58 14.98
C THR A 60 6.45 4.06 13.62
N LEU A 61 7.18 4.34 12.54
CA LEU A 61 6.87 3.81 11.21
C LEU A 61 6.90 2.27 11.18
N TRP A 62 7.94 1.67 11.74
CA TRP A 62 8.03 0.22 11.86
C TRP A 62 6.83 -0.33 12.66
N ARG A 63 6.48 0.28 13.79
CA ARG A 63 5.32 -0.11 14.61
C ARG A 63 4.01 -0.05 13.82
N LEU A 64 3.77 1.02 13.05
CA LEU A 64 2.56 1.16 12.23
C LEU A 64 2.49 0.06 11.17
N ARG A 65 3.61 -0.25 10.50
CA ARG A 65 3.67 -1.35 9.52
C ARG A 65 3.47 -2.72 10.19
N GLN A 66 4.01 -2.93 11.39
CA GLN A 66 3.82 -4.17 12.18
C GLN A 66 2.40 -4.35 12.73
N ALA A 67 1.55 -3.31 12.70
CA ALA A 67 0.14 -3.43 13.06
C ALA A 67 -0.71 -4.10 11.95
N SER A 68 -0.14 -4.31 10.75
CA SER A 68 -0.78 -5.08 9.68
C SER A 68 -0.99 -6.54 10.12
N PRO A 69 -2.20 -7.11 9.95
CA PRO A 69 -2.46 -8.49 10.32
C PRO A 69 -1.64 -9.51 9.51
N LEU A 70 -1.09 -9.12 8.35
CA LEU A 70 -0.28 -9.97 7.49
C LEU A 70 1.14 -10.19 8.02
N ARG A 71 1.63 -9.36 8.95
CA ARG A 71 3.04 -9.33 9.36
C ARG A 71 3.42 -10.50 10.26
N LYS A 72 4.67 -10.98 10.12
CA LYS A 72 5.31 -11.91 11.06
C LYS A 72 5.42 -11.26 12.44
N GLY A 73 4.85 -11.92 13.46
CA GLY A 73 4.80 -11.40 14.81
C GLY A 73 3.66 -10.40 14.98
N LYS A 74 2.53 -10.86 15.51
CA LYS A 74 1.32 -10.04 15.65
C LYS A 74 1.60 -8.84 16.57
N GLY A 75 1.68 -7.65 15.98
CA GLY A 75 1.78 -6.39 16.72
C GLY A 75 0.56 -6.22 17.63
N ARG A 76 0.80 -6.10 18.93
CA ARG A 76 -0.26 -6.05 19.96
C ARG A 76 -1.04 -4.73 20.01
N LYS A 77 -0.62 -3.69 19.27
CA LYS A 77 -1.28 -2.36 19.30
C LYS A 77 -2.14 -2.15 18.04
N LYS A 78 -3.42 -1.82 18.26
CA LYS A 78 -4.34 -1.42 17.20
C LYS A 78 -3.88 -0.06 16.66
N LEU A 79 -3.45 -0.04 15.40
CA LEU A 79 -3.36 1.22 14.65
C LEU A 79 -4.77 1.85 14.55
N ASP A 80 -4.90 3.15 14.79
CA ASP A 80 -6.20 3.86 14.80
C ASP A 80 -6.54 4.51 13.45
N VAL A 81 -7.70 5.17 13.37
CA VAL A 81 -8.20 5.75 12.12
C VAL A 81 -7.31 6.90 11.63
N ASP A 82 -6.76 7.70 12.55
CA ASP A 82 -5.93 8.85 12.20
C ASP A 82 -4.56 8.41 11.71
N GLU A 83 -3.98 7.39 12.33
CA GLU A 83 -2.78 6.72 11.84
C GLU A 83 -3.03 6.12 10.43
N ALA A 84 -4.21 5.54 10.16
CA ALA A 84 -4.54 5.00 8.83
C ALA A 84 -4.71 6.10 7.77
N ARG A 85 -5.34 7.22 8.13
CA ARG A 85 -5.49 8.40 7.25
C ARG A 85 -4.13 9.02 6.94
N ALA A 86 -3.26 9.18 7.94
CA ALA A 86 -1.90 9.67 7.77
C ALA A 86 -1.12 8.76 6.80
N MET A 87 -1.17 7.45 7.00
CA MET A 87 -0.52 6.48 6.11
C MET A 87 -1.06 6.52 4.68
N THR A 88 -2.37 6.76 4.51
CA THR A 88 -3.02 6.94 3.20
C THR A 88 -2.46 8.15 2.47
N LEU A 89 -2.39 9.30 3.15
CA LEU A 89 -1.86 10.55 2.60
C LEU A 89 -0.39 10.43 2.22
N ILE A 90 0.42 9.85 3.11
CA ILE A 90 1.85 9.62 2.86
C ILE A 90 2.04 8.71 1.64
N SER A 91 1.34 7.58 1.57
CA SER A 91 1.44 6.63 0.46
C SER A 91 1.07 7.25 -0.88
N CYS A 92 0.01 8.05 -0.94
CA CYS A 92 -0.40 8.74 -2.17
C CYS A 92 0.58 9.85 -2.57
N THR A 93 1.11 10.58 -1.59
CA THR A 93 2.11 11.63 -1.84
C THR A 93 3.39 11.02 -2.40
N LEU A 94 3.84 9.88 -1.86
CA LEU A 94 4.97 9.13 -2.39
C LEU A 94 4.70 8.59 -3.80
N ALA A 95 3.53 8.01 -4.03
CA ALA A 95 3.13 7.56 -5.36
C ALA A 95 3.12 8.71 -6.38
N ALA A 96 2.64 9.90 -6.01
CA ALA A 96 2.68 11.08 -6.84
C ALA A 96 4.12 11.54 -7.14
N GLN A 97 5.02 11.53 -6.15
CA GLN A 97 6.44 11.85 -6.36
C GLN A 97 7.15 10.83 -7.28
N LYS A 98 6.68 9.58 -7.29
CA LYS A 98 7.23 8.49 -8.11
C LYS A 98 6.39 8.18 -9.35
N GLN A 99 5.53 9.11 -9.76
CA GLN A 99 4.55 8.90 -10.84
C GLN A 99 5.21 8.50 -12.17
N PHE A 100 6.38 9.04 -12.50
CA PHE A 100 7.11 8.65 -13.71
C PHE A 100 7.47 7.16 -13.71
N ALA A 101 8.03 6.65 -12.61
CA ALA A 101 8.40 5.24 -12.47
C ALA A 101 7.18 4.32 -12.55
N ILE A 102 6.09 4.69 -11.88
CA ILE A 102 4.81 3.96 -11.91
C ILE A 102 4.25 3.90 -13.34
N ARG A 103 4.15 5.04 -14.03
CA ARG A 103 3.64 5.10 -15.40
C ARG A 103 4.50 4.30 -16.37
N ASN A 104 5.82 4.37 -16.24
CA ASN A 104 6.73 3.59 -17.07
C ASN A 104 6.53 2.08 -16.86
N ALA A 105 6.49 1.61 -15.61
CA ALA A 105 6.27 0.21 -15.31
C ALA A 105 4.91 -0.30 -15.82
N VAL A 106 3.82 0.47 -15.64
CA VAL A 106 2.50 0.12 -16.18
C VAL A 106 2.51 0.07 -17.71
N ALA A 107 3.17 1.02 -18.38
CA ALA A 107 3.28 0.98 -19.83
C ALA A 107 4.05 -0.26 -20.34
N GLN A 108 5.06 -0.73 -19.61
CA GLN A 108 5.72 -2.01 -19.94
C GLN A 108 4.80 -3.21 -19.71
N LEU A 109 3.96 -3.17 -18.66
CA LEU A 109 2.99 -4.22 -18.39
C LEU A 109 1.96 -4.30 -19.51
N GLU A 110 1.41 -3.17 -19.96
CA GLU A 110 0.49 -3.09 -21.10
C GLU A 110 1.11 -3.67 -22.38
N LYS A 111 2.38 -3.33 -22.66
CA LYS A 111 3.12 -3.91 -23.79
C LYS A 111 3.29 -5.42 -23.69
N CYS A 112 3.65 -5.94 -22.50
CA CYS A 112 3.74 -7.38 -22.25
C CYS A 112 2.42 -8.07 -22.56
N THR A 113 1.32 -7.55 -22.03
CA THR A 113 -0.02 -8.09 -22.22
C THR A 113 -0.42 -8.09 -23.69
N ALA A 114 -0.19 -6.98 -24.41
CA ALA A 114 -0.49 -6.88 -25.84
C ALA A 114 0.31 -7.89 -26.68
N LEU A 115 1.58 -8.12 -26.32
CA LEU A 115 2.47 -9.07 -26.99
C LEU A 115 2.36 -10.51 -26.47
N LYS A 116 1.47 -10.79 -25.51
CA LYS A 116 1.33 -12.07 -24.81
C LYS A 116 2.67 -12.57 -24.22
N ARG A 117 3.52 -11.64 -23.77
CA ARG A 117 4.80 -11.93 -23.13
C ARG A 117 4.65 -11.96 -21.61
N PRO A 118 5.34 -12.88 -20.91
CA PRO A 118 5.33 -12.88 -19.45
C PRO A 118 5.98 -11.60 -18.87
N PRO A 119 5.33 -10.90 -17.92
CA PRO A 119 5.83 -9.66 -17.34
C PRO A 119 7.23 -9.76 -16.72
N TYR A 120 7.57 -10.89 -16.09
CA TYR A 120 8.88 -11.10 -15.46
C TYR A 120 10.06 -11.09 -16.44
N ARG A 121 9.80 -11.14 -17.77
CA ARG A 121 10.85 -11.05 -18.79
C ARG A 121 11.21 -9.61 -19.16
N GLU A 122 10.38 -8.64 -18.82
CA GLU A 122 10.74 -7.22 -18.99
C GLU A 122 11.55 -6.76 -17.78
N PRO A 123 12.75 -6.16 -17.97
CA PRO A 123 13.67 -5.87 -16.86
C PRO A 123 13.05 -5.11 -15.69
N ILE A 124 12.30 -4.04 -15.96
CA ILE A 124 11.67 -3.21 -14.92
C ILE A 124 10.63 -4.02 -14.12
N LEU A 125 9.87 -4.86 -14.79
CA LEU A 125 8.82 -5.67 -14.18
C LEU A 125 9.40 -6.89 -13.46
N GLY A 126 10.43 -7.52 -14.02
CA GLY A 126 11.20 -8.59 -13.37
C GLY A 126 11.79 -8.12 -12.06
N ASP A 127 12.55 -7.03 -12.08
CA ASP A 127 13.16 -6.45 -10.87
C ASP A 127 12.10 -6.08 -9.82
N TYR A 128 10.99 -5.48 -10.24
CA TYR A 128 9.88 -5.15 -9.35
C TYR A 128 9.28 -6.39 -8.70
N LEU A 129 8.98 -7.43 -9.49
CA LEU A 129 8.35 -8.66 -9.03
C LEU A 129 9.27 -9.44 -8.09
N ASP A 130 10.56 -9.53 -8.41
CA ASP A 130 11.54 -10.21 -7.57
C ASP A 130 11.70 -9.50 -6.22
N ARG A 131 11.83 -8.17 -6.22
CA ARG A 131 11.90 -7.37 -4.98
C ARG A 131 10.62 -7.49 -4.17
N PHE A 132 9.45 -7.44 -4.82
CA PHE A 132 8.17 -7.57 -4.13
C PHE A 132 8.03 -8.94 -3.48
N ASN A 133 8.37 -10.01 -4.21
CA ASN A 133 8.32 -11.36 -3.68
C ASN A 133 9.27 -11.53 -2.49
N THR A 134 10.52 -11.07 -2.59
CA THR A 134 11.48 -11.12 -1.48
C THR A 134 10.95 -10.38 -0.25
N LEU A 135 10.54 -9.12 -0.40
CA LEU A 135 10.05 -8.34 0.75
C LEU A 135 8.76 -8.91 1.35
N TYR A 136 7.86 -9.47 0.53
CA TYR A 136 6.65 -10.15 1.00
C TYR A 136 7.01 -11.37 1.85
N GLN A 137 7.87 -12.26 1.33
CA GLN A 137 8.27 -13.49 2.01
C GLN A 137 9.05 -13.24 3.30
N GLU A 138 9.88 -12.19 3.34
CA GLU A 138 10.60 -11.79 4.54
C GLU A 138 9.65 -11.32 5.65
N ARG A 139 8.59 -10.60 5.29
CA ARG A 139 7.79 -9.80 6.22
C ARG A 139 6.42 -10.39 6.58
N MET A 140 5.82 -11.21 5.72
CA MET A 140 4.46 -11.74 5.91
C MET A 140 4.47 -13.14 6.55
N ALA A 141 3.45 -13.45 7.37
CA ALA A 141 3.35 -14.70 8.13
C ALA A 141 3.28 -15.94 7.22
N GLU A 142 3.79 -17.08 7.71
CA GLU A 142 3.81 -18.35 6.95
C GLU A 142 2.41 -18.87 6.62
N GLU A 143 1.44 -18.66 7.52
CA GLU A 143 0.02 -18.99 7.30
C GLU A 143 -0.59 -18.21 6.13
N ASP A 144 -0.03 -17.04 5.81
CA ASP A 144 -0.44 -16.13 4.74
C ASP A 144 0.49 -16.21 3.51
N GLN A 145 1.35 -17.22 3.41
CA GLN A 145 2.17 -17.46 2.22
C GLN A 145 1.30 -17.89 1.05
N ALA A 146 0.90 -16.90 0.27
CA ALA A 146 0.29 -17.11 -1.01
C ALA A 146 1.28 -17.82 -1.96
N LYS A 147 0.77 -18.71 -2.82
CA LYS A 147 1.58 -19.36 -3.86
C LYS A 147 2.33 -18.30 -4.69
N PRO A 148 3.51 -18.58 -5.25
CA PRO A 148 4.29 -17.61 -6.04
C PRO A 148 3.46 -16.86 -7.09
N ASP A 149 2.61 -17.58 -7.84
CA ASP A 149 1.72 -16.98 -8.85
C ASP A 149 0.70 -15.99 -8.24
N ALA A 150 0.22 -16.25 -7.03
CA ALA A 150 -0.71 -15.36 -6.34
C ALA A 150 -0.02 -14.08 -5.86
N ILE A 151 1.22 -14.18 -5.36
CA ILE A 151 2.04 -13.02 -4.99
C ILE A 151 2.35 -12.18 -6.23
N GLN A 152 2.71 -12.81 -7.34
CA GLN A 152 2.95 -12.11 -8.60
C GLN A 152 1.69 -11.37 -9.08
N ARG A 153 0.53 -12.03 -9.06
CA ARG A 153 -0.76 -11.38 -9.42
C ARG A 153 -1.08 -10.21 -8.50
N LEU A 154 -0.85 -10.36 -7.19
CA LEU A 154 -1.04 -9.30 -6.22
C LEU A 154 -0.13 -8.10 -6.52
N ALA A 155 1.16 -8.34 -6.77
CA ALA A 155 2.11 -7.29 -7.12
C ALA A 155 1.68 -6.53 -8.38
N LEU A 156 1.33 -7.23 -9.46
CA LEU A 156 0.87 -6.58 -10.70
C LEU A 156 -0.41 -5.78 -10.51
N LYS A 157 -1.36 -6.28 -9.70
CA LYS A 157 -2.57 -5.54 -9.34
C LYS A 157 -2.23 -4.26 -8.56
N LEU A 158 -1.35 -4.36 -7.56
CA LEU A 158 -0.90 -3.20 -6.78
C LEU A 158 -0.18 -2.17 -7.65
N LEU A 159 0.64 -2.61 -8.61
CA LEU A 159 1.29 -1.72 -9.58
C LEU A 159 0.27 -0.90 -10.39
N ILE A 160 -0.82 -1.53 -10.82
CA ILE A 160 -1.93 -0.83 -11.49
C ILE A 160 -2.65 0.11 -10.51
N ASP A 161 -2.92 -0.33 -9.28
CA ASP A 161 -3.55 0.49 -8.25
C ASP A 161 -2.71 1.77 -7.95
N LEU A 162 -1.38 1.65 -7.92
CA LEU A 162 -0.46 2.79 -7.74
C LEU A 162 -0.61 3.86 -8.83
N LEU A 163 -0.99 3.49 -10.06
CA LEU A 163 -1.27 4.47 -11.12
C LEU A 163 -2.41 5.40 -10.70
N PHE A 164 -3.46 4.85 -10.09
CA PHE A 164 -4.59 5.64 -9.61
C PHE A 164 -4.24 6.43 -8.35
N TYR A 165 -3.46 5.85 -7.44
CA TYR A 165 -3.06 6.50 -6.19
C TYR A 165 -2.04 7.63 -6.41
N SER A 166 -1.29 7.61 -7.52
CA SER A 166 -0.40 8.71 -7.93
C SER A 166 -1.11 9.92 -8.56
N SER A 167 -2.43 9.87 -8.74
CA SER A 167 -3.21 10.98 -9.30
C SER A 167 -3.54 12.06 -8.26
N GLN A 168 -3.97 13.25 -8.71
CA GLN A 168 -4.35 14.36 -7.82
C GLN A 168 -5.46 14.01 -6.82
N ILE A 169 -6.36 13.09 -7.18
CA ILE A 169 -7.43 12.57 -6.30
C ILE A 169 -7.10 11.18 -5.73
N GLY A 170 -5.81 10.81 -5.74
CA GLY A 170 -5.32 9.50 -5.36
C GLY A 170 -5.63 9.13 -3.91
N SER A 171 -5.50 10.08 -2.97
CA SER A 171 -5.81 9.87 -1.55
C SER A 171 -7.27 9.52 -1.33
N ARG A 172 -8.20 10.25 -1.96
CA ARG A 172 -9.64 9.96 -1.90
C ARG A 172 -9.94 8.59 -2.53
N ARG A 173 -9.34 8.26 -3.67
CA ARG A 173 -9.52 6.96 -4.34
C ARG A 173 -9.01 5.81 -3.49
N LEU A 174 -7.82 5.94 -2.89
CA LEU A 174 -7.26 4.95 -1.99
C LEU A 174 -8.16 4.78 -0.77
N TRP A 175 -8.61 5.86 -0.14
CA TRP A 175 -9.49 5.79 1.03
C TRP A 175 -10.82 5.07 0.74
N VAL A 176 -11.46 5.40 -0.39
CA VAL A 176 -12.68 4.70 -0.83
C VAL A 176 -12.41 3.23 -1.12
N ALA A 177 -11.34 2.90 -1.84
CA ALA A 177 -10.98 1.52 -2.15
C ALA A 177 -10.65 0.70 -0.89
N LEU A 178 -9.99 1.32 0.09
CA LEU A 178 -9.72 0.74 1.41
C LEU A 178 -11.02 0.38 2.12
N PHE A 179 -11.98 1.31 2.16
CA PHE A 179 -13.27 1.11 2.80
C PHE A 179 -14.13 0.05 2.09
N GLU A 180 -14.27 0.11 0.76
CA GLU A 180 -15.02 -0.87 -0.01
C GLU A 180 -14.46 -2.30 0.13
N ARG A 181 -13.13 -2.45 0.16
CA ARG A 181 -12.50 -3.76 0.40
C ARG A 181 -12.78 -4.25 1.82
N SER A 182 -12.75 -3.35 2.80
CA SER A 182 -12.97 -3.68 4.21
C SER A 182 -14.38 -4.22 4.50
N GLN A 183 -15.38 -3.84 3.69
CA GLN A 183 -16.75 -4.36 3.79
C GLN A 183 -16.95 -5.74 3.17
N ASN A 184 -16.08 -6.13 2.24
CA ASN A 184 -16.18 -7.37 1.46
C ASN A 184 -15.16 -8.44 1.91
N SER A 185 -14.42 -8.19 2.99
CA SER A 185 -13.35 -9.05 3.52
C SER A 185 -13.83 -9.97 4.64
#